data_AF-A0A850BG16-F1
#
_entry.id   AF-A0A850BG16-F1
#
_cell.length_a   1.000
_cell.length_b   1.000
_cell.length_c   1.000
_cell.angle_alpha   90.00
_cell.angle_beta   90.00
_cell.angle_gamma   90.00
#
_symmetry.space_group_name_H-M   'P 1'
#
loop_
_entity.id
_entity.type
_entity.pdbx_description
1 polymer ?
#
loop_
_entity_poly.entity_id
_entity_poly.type
_entity_poly.pdbx_seq_one_letter_code
_entity_poly.pdbx_strand_id
1 'polypeptide(L)'
;MRPIRLDYTNGDPIPPGYAVRSEFRTELLIAGGLGAWGGYIAASAIAWIGVRTQCELKGELAHCQNGLGYYPLNIPLAGPIVGIFTLETTASETAGLIALSSLQAAGVALIAAGFALPRKHLVRTAGQHPLQFQW
;
A
#
# COMPACT_ATOMS: atom_id res chain seq x y z
N MET A 1 -8.60 -28.44 -24.03
CA MET A 1 -7.21 -28.01 -23.80
C MET A 1 -6.91 -28.05 -22.31
N ARG A 2 -5.72 -28.49 -21.87
CA ARG A 2 -5.36 -28.47 -20.43
C ARG A 2 -4.93 -27.06 -20.01
N PRO A 3 -5.39 -26.55 -18.85
CA PRO A 3 -5.12 -25.17 -18.41
C PRO A 3 -3.63 -24.94 -18.12
N ILE A 4 -3.15 -23.71 -18.37
CA ILE A 4 -1.73 -23.34 -18.20
C ILE A 4 -1.37 -23.23 -16.71
N ARG A 5 -2.30 -22.72 -15.89
CA ARG A 5 -2.18 -22.56 -14.44
C ARG A 5 -3.32 -23.29 -13.73
N LEU A 6 -3.01 -23.96 -12.64
CA LEU A 6 -3.95 -24.57 -11.70
C LEU A 6 -3.60 -24.11 -10.28
N ASP A 7 -4.61 -23.88 -9.46
CA ASP A 7 -4.40 -23.64 -8.03
C ASP A 7 -3.82 -24.88 -7.36
N TYR A 8 -2.95 -24.66 -6.38
CA TYR A 8 -2.28 -25.74 -5.65
C TYR A 8 -2.29 -25.47 -4.15
N THR A 9 -2.80 -26.44 -3.41
CA THR A 9 -2.67 -26.51 -1.96
C THR A 9 -1.62 -27.57 -1.61
N ASN A 10 -0.88 -27.35 -0.52
CA ASN A 10 0.09 -28.35 -0.06
C ASN A 10 -0.63 -29.67 0.23
N GLY A 11 -0.22 -30.74 -0.45
CA GLY A 11 -0.85 -32.06 -0.34
C GLY A 11 -1.73 -32.44 -1.53
N ASP A 12 -2.05 -31.50 -2.43
CA ASP A 12 -2.78 -31.82 -3.65
C ASP A 12 -1.92 -32.69 -4.59
N PRO A 13 -2.52 -33.69 -5.28
CA PRO A 13 -1.80 -34.49 -6.25
C PRO A 13 -1.34 -33.64 -7.44
N ILE A 14 -0.08 -33.81 -7.84
CA ILE A 14 0.52 -33.07 -8.96
C ILE A 14 0.21 -33.83 -10.26
N PRO A 15 -0.54 -33.25 -11.21
CA PRO A 15 -0.81 -33.91 -12.48
C PRO A 15 0.47 -34.05 -13.32
N PRO A 16 0.60 -35.11 -14.15
CA PRO A 16 1.76 -35.28 -15.01
C PRO A 16 1.96 -34.08 -15.94
N GLY A 17 3.20 -33.59 -16.02
CA GLY A 17 3.56 -32.43 -16.84
C GLY A 17 3.25 -31.07 -16.19
N TYR A 18 3.08 -31.00 -14.88
CA TYR A 18 2.99 -29.76 -14.11
C TYR A 18 4.11 -29.67 -13.07
N ALA A 19 4.52 -28.44 -12.76
CA ALA A 19 5.47 -28.14 -11.70
C ALA A 19 4.89 -27.07 -10.76
N VAL A 20 5.16 -27.21 -9.46
CA VAL A 20 4.76 -26.22 -8.46
C VAL A 20 5.66 -24.99 -8.59
N ARG A 21 5.05 -23.83 -8.75
CA ARG A 21 5.70 -22.50 -8.72
C ARG A 21 5.14 -21.72 -7.54
N SER A 22 6.04 -20.99 -6.86
CA SER A 22 5.70 -20.08 -5.78
C SER A 22 5.77 -18.66 -6.32
N GLU A 23 4.67 -17.91 -6.23
CA GLU A 23 4.60 -16.50 -6.63
C GLU A 23 4.17 -15.66 -5.42
N PHE A 24 4.65 -14.42 -5.34
CA PHE A 24 4.16 -13.49 -4.32
C PHE A 24 2.67 -13.23 -4.51
N ARG A 25 1.94 -12.95 -3.42
CA ARG A 25 0.54 -12.54 -3.52
C ARG A 25 0.47 -11.07 -3.94
N THR A 26 0.66 -10.82 -5.24
CA THR A 26 0.68 -9.48 -5.82
C THR A 26 -0.56 -8.66 -5.44
N GLU A 27 -1.73 -9.30 -5.30
CA GLU A 27 -2.96 -8.64 -4.83
C GLU A 27 -2.81 -8.03 -3.44
N LEU A 28 -2.16 -8.73 -2.50
CA LEU A 28 -1.89 -8.21 -1.15
C LEU A 28 -0.85 -7.10 -1.18
N LEU A 29 0.16 -7.20 -2.06
CA LEU A 29 1.15 -6.15 -2.25
C LEU A 29 0.51 -4.87 -2.80
N ILE A 30 -0.40 -5.00 -3.77
CA ILE A 30 -1.14 -3.87 -4.35
C ILE A 30 -2.09 -3.27 -3.31
N ALA A 31 -2.92 -4.09 -2.67
CA ALA A 31 -3.85 -3.62 -1.64
C ALA A 31 -3.12 -2.94 -0.48
N GLY A 32 -2.00 -3.54 -0.05
CA GLY A 32 -1.17 -2.99 1.00
C GLY A 32 -0.46 -1.70 0.60
N GLY A 33 0.02 -1.61 -0.65
CA GLY A 33 0.58 -0.39 -1.22
C GLY A 33 -0.44 0.75 -1.28
N LEU A 34 -1.67 0.46 -1.69
CA LEU A 34 -2.77 1.44 -1.70
C LEU A 34 -3.17 1.87 -0.28
N GLY A 35 -3.22 0.94 0.68
CA GLY A 35 -3.50 1.25 2.08
C GLY A 35 -2.40 2.10 2.73
N ALA A 36 -1.13 1.75 2.53
CA ALA A 36 0.02 2.43 3.12
C ALA A 36 0.29 3.79 2.47
N TRP A 37 0.31 3.85 1.15
CA TRP A 37 0.74 5.05 0.42
C TRP A 37 -0.42 5.82 -0.20
N GLY A 38 -1.44 5.11 -0.71
CA GLY A 38 -2.60 5.76 -1.31
C GLY A 38 -3.38 6.61 -0.31
N GLY A 39 -3.61 6.08 0.90
CA GLY A 39 -4.26 6.84 1.98
C GLY A 39 -3.46 8.08 2.40
N TYR A 40 -2.14 7.96 2.50
CA TYR A 40 -1.24 9.07 2.81
C TYR A 40 -1.24 10.14 1.72
N ILE A 41 -1.12 9.76 0.44
CA ILE A 41 -1.13 10.69 -0.70
C ILE A 41 -2.46 11.42 -0.78
N ALA A 42 -3.58 10.71 -0.63
CA ALA A 42 -4.91 11.30 -0.65
C ALA A 42 -5.11 12.30 0.50
N ALA A 43 -4.74 11.91 1.73
CA ALA A 43 -4.84 12.79 2.89
C ALA A 43 -3.94 14.05 2.73
N SER A 44 -2.72 13.88 2.23
CA SER A 44 -1.79 14.98 1.97
C SER A 44 -2.32 15.92 0.91
N ALA A 45 -2.89 15.39 -0.19
CA ALA A 45 -3.49 16.19 -1.23
C ALA A 45 -4.70 16.98 -0.72
N ILE A 46 -5.57 16.36 0.08
CA ILE A 46 -6.72 17.02 0.70
C ILE A 46 -6.26 18.13 1.65
N ALA A 47 -5.27 17.86 2.50
CA ALA A 47 -4.70 18.87 3.39
C ALA A 47 -4.12 20.06 2.61
N TRP A 48 -3.37 19.79 1.53
CA TRP A 48 -2.82 20.83 0.65
C TRP A 48 -3.92 21.69 -0.01
N ILE A 49 -4.99 21.06 -0.50
CA ILE A 49 -6.13 21.77 -1.08
C ILE A 49 -6.83 22.61 -0.01
N GLY A 50 -7.10 22.03 1.17
CA GLY A 50 -7.75 22.73 2.28
C GLY A 50 -6.98 23.96 2.76
N VAL A 51 -5.65 23.85 2.88
CA VAL A 51 -4.79 25.00 3.23
C VAL A 51 -4.87 26.07 2.14
N ARG A 52 -4.75 25.70 0.86
CA ARG A 52 -4.83 26.69 -0.22
C ARG A 52 -6.17 27.43 -0.25
N THR A 53 -7.29 26.72 -0.12
CA THR A 53 -8.62 27.33 -0.18
C THR A 53 -8.86 28.26 1.00
N GLN A 54 -8.47 27.87 2.22
CA GLN A 54 -8.57 28.74 3.39
C GLN A 54 -7.74 30.02 3.24
N CYS A 55 -6.54 29.92 2.68
CA CYS A 55 -5.67 31.07 2.48
C CYS A 55 -6.14 31.99 1.35
N GLU A 56 -6.71 31.43 0.29
CA GLU A 56 -7.36 32.19 -0.78
C GLU A 56 -8.56 32.98 -0.23
N LEU A 57 -9.39 32.37 0.61
CA LEU A 57 -10.53 33.03 1.28
C LEU A 57 -10.08 34.15 2.22
N LYS A 58 -8.89 34.06 2.81
CA LYS A 58 -8.31 35.08 3.70
C LYS A 58 -7.50 36.16 2.96
N GLY A 59 -7.26 36.01 1.65
CA GLY A 59 -6.40 36.91 0.87
C GLY A 59 -4.90 36.79 1.21
N GLU A 60 -4.49 35.73 1.91
CA GLU A 60 -3.13 35.54 2.45
C GLU A 60 -2.36 34.46 1.67
N LEU A 61 -2.67 34.27 0.38
CA LEU A 61 -2.10 33.19 -0.44
C LEU A 61 -0.55 33.17 -0.44
N ALA A 62 0.08 34.35 -0.38
CA ALA A 62 1.54 34.50 -0.33
C ALA A 62 2.15 34.04 1.02
N HIS A 63 1.42 34.13 2.13
CA HIS A 63 1.89 33.69 3.45
C HIS A 63 1.81 32.16 3.60
N CYS A 64 0.81 31.53 2.98
CA CYS A 64 0.61 30.09 3.07
C CYS A 64 1.49 29.24 2.16
N GLN A 65 2.14 29.85 1.16
CA GLN A 65 3.21 29.20 0.40
C GLN A 65 4.39 28.76 1.28
N ASN A 66 4.53 29.34 2.49
CA ASN A 66 5.58 29.01 3.45
C ASN A 66 5.21 27.89 4.45
N GLY A 67 4.05 27.24 4.30
CA GLY A 67 3.91 25.79 4.57
C GLY A 67 3.93 25.28 6.03
N LEU A 68 3.43 26.01 7.03
CA LEU A 68 3.64 25.62 8.43
C LEU A 68 2.52 24.77 9.09
N GLY A 69 1.30 24.74 8.55
CA GLY A 69 0.15 24.19 9.30
C GLY A 69 0.03 22.65 9.34
N TYR A 70 0.46 21.94 8.30
CA TYR A 70 0.23 20.49 8.15
C TYR A 70 1.48 19.71 7.74
N TYR A 71 2.66 20.32 7.93
CA TYR A 71 3.96 19.70 7.62
C TYR A 71 4.15 18.30 8.22
N PRO A 72 3.65 17.99 9.45
CA PRO A 72 3.77 16.65 10.01
C PRO A 72 3.16 15.57 9.13
N LEU A 73 2.04 15.83 8.43
CA LEU A 73 1.41 14.82 7.59
C LEU A 73 2.33 14.33 6.48
N ASN A 74 3.28 15.14 5.98
CA ASN A 74 4.21 14.78 4.90
C ASN A 74 5.18 13.63 5.24
N ILE A 75 5.20 13.18 6.50
CA ILE A 75 5.98 12.02 6.90
C ILE A 75 5.05 10.80 6.87
N PRO A 76 5.20 9.86 5.91
CA PRO A 76 4.38 8.66 5.89
C PRO A 76 4.56 7.87 7.20
N LEU A 77 3.50 7.19 7.65
CA LEU A 77 3.41 6.40 8.89
C LEU A 77 3.59 7.18 10.21
N ALA A 78 4.62 8.01 10.34
CA ALA A 78 4.90 8.76 11.56
C ALA A 78 4.13 10.09 11.61
N GLY A 79 3.88 10.71 10.46
CA GLY A 79 3.30 12.04 10.35
C GLY A 79 1.93 12.21 10.96
N PRO A 80 0.97 11.30 10.72
CA PRO A 80 -0.34 11.37 11.37
C PRO A 80 -0.25 11.18 12.88
N ILE A 81 0.64 10.32 13.37
CA ILE A 81 0.85 10.09 14.81
C ILE A 81 1.46 11.34 15.45
N VAL A 82 2.51 11.90 14.84
CA VAL A 82 3.13 13.16 15.30
C VAL A 82 2.09 14.28 15.27
N GLY A 83 1.29 14.36 14.21
CA GLY A 83 0.20 15.33 14.06
C GLY A 83 -0.79 15.32 15.21
N ILE A 84 -1.13 14.15 15.78
CA ILE A 84 -2.02 14.05 16.95
C ILE A 84 -1.43 14.78 18.17
N PHE A 85 -0.11 14.77 18.34
CA PHE A 85 0.54 15.38 19.50
C PHE A 85 1.02 16.81 19.25
N THR A 86 1.20 17.22 18.00
CA THR A 86 1.78 18.52 17.65
C THR A 86 0.80 19.53 17.07
N LEU A 87 -0.37 19.08 16.60
CA LEU A 87 -1.40 19.96 16.04
C LEU A 87 -2.50 20.17 17.09
N GLU A 88 -3.02 21.40 17.18
CA GLU A 88 -4.26 21.66 17.91
C GLU A 88 -5.44 21.14 17.09
N THR A 89 -5.67 19.83 17.15
CA THR A 89 -6.74 19.16 16.40
C THR A 89 -8.04 19.11 17.19
N THR A 90 -9.15 19.34 16.48
CA THR A 90 -10.49 19.00 16.95
C THR A 90 -10.65 17.48 17.12
N ALA A 91 -11.65 17.04 17.88
CA ALA A 91 -11.91 15.61 18.09
C ALA A 91 -12.11 14.83 16.77
N SER A 92 -12.75 15.46 15.77
CA SER A 92 -12.92 14.91 14.43
C SER A 92 -11.60 14.78 13.65
N GLU A 93 -10.69 15.73 13.79
CA GLU A 93 -9.39 15.71 13.12
C GLU A 93 -8.49 14.65 13.76
N THR A 94 -8.49 14.55 15.09
CA THR A 94 -7.79 13.47 15.82
C THR A 94 -8.29 12.10 15.39
N ALA A 95 -9.61 11.92 15.29
CA ALA A 95 -10.20 10.66 14.80
C ALA A 95 -9.75 10.36 13.36
N GLY A 96 -9.68 11.38 12.49
CA GLY A 96 -9.16 11.25 11.13
C GLY A 96 -7.69 10.81 11.08
N LEU A 97 -6.84 11.39 11.92
CA LEU A 97 -5.42 11.03 12.02
C LEU A 97 -5.21 9.59 12.54
N ILE A 98 -6.02 9.14 13.50
CA ILE A 98 -6.01 7.77 14.00
C ILE A 98 -6.43 6.78 12.90
N ALA A 99 -7.52 7.09 12.18
CA ALA A 99 -8.00 6.27 11.07
C ALA A 99 -6.94 6.16 9.96
N LEU A 100 -6.31 7.28 9.60
CA LEU A 100 -5.23 7.31 8.62
C LEU A 100 -4.01 6.50 9.08
N SER A 101 -3.61 6.62 10.35
CA SER A 101 -2.50 5.82 10.92
C SER A 101 -2.80 4.32 10.86
N SER A 102 -4.03 3.94 11.23
CA SER A 102 -4.49 2.55 11.24
C SER A 102 -4.52 1.96 9.84
N LEU A 103 -5.00 2.72 8.85
CA LEU A 103 -5.02 2.30 7.46
C LEU A 103 -3.60 2.08 6.93
N GLN A 104 -2.66 2.96 7.27
CA GLN A 104 -1.27 2.80 6.84
C GLN A 104 -0.61 1.58 7.48
N ALA A 105 -0.85 1.35 8.78
CA ALA A 105 -0.36 0.16 9.48
C ALA A 105 -0.93 -1.13 8.88
N ALA A 106 -2.24 -1.16 8.58
CA ALA A 106 -2.88 -2.29 7.89
C ALA A 106 -2.29 -2.52 6.50
N GLY A 107 -2.01 -1.44 5.75
CA GLY A 107 -1.37 -1.52 4.43
C GLY A 107 0.02 -2.15 4.50
N VAL A 108 0.85 -1.74 5.46
CA VAL A 108 2.18 -2.34 5.70
C VAL A 108 2.05 -3.82 6.06
N ALA A 109 1.07 -4.19 6.90
CA ALA A 109 0.82 -5.59 7.25
C ALA A 109 0.42 -6.43 6.04
N LEU A 110 -0.39 -5.90 5.11
CA LEU A 110 -0.76 -6.58 3.87
C LEU A 110 0.43 -6.76 2.93
N ILE A 111 1.33 -5.77 2.83
CA ILE A 111 2.58 -5.91 2.09
C ILE A 111 3.42 -7.04 2.68
N ALA A 112 3.60 -7.05 4.00
CA ALA A 112 4.35 -8.10 4.69
C ALA A 112 3.72 -9.49 4.46
N ALA A 113 2.39 -9.60 4.54
CA ALA A 113 1.67 -10.83 4.25
C ALA A 113 1.83 -11.28 2.78
N GLY A 114 1.89 -10.32 1.83
CA GLY A 114 2.11 -10.60 0.41
C GLY A 114 3.44 -11.28 0.12
N PHE A 115 4.48 -10.93 0.89
CA PHE A 115 5.80 -11.58 0.85
C PHE A 115 5.87 -12.86 1.67
N ALA A 116 5.32 -12.87 2.88
CA ALA A 116 5.44 -13.99 3.82
C ALA A 116 4.56 -15.20 3.46
N LEU A 117 3.45 -15.00 2.75
CA LEU A 117 2.49 -16.04 2.40
C LEU A 117 2.35 -16.19 0.87
N PRO A 118 3.41 -16.60 0.14
CA PRO A 118 3.34 -16.75 -1.30
C PRO A 118 2.27 -17.77 -1.72
N ARG A 119 1.60 -17.52 -2.85
CA ARG A 119 0.61 -18.43 -3.42
C ARG A 119 1.34 -19.46 -4.28
N LYS A 120 0.96 -20.73 -4.11
CA LYS A 120 1.50 -21.82 -4.91
C LYS A 120 0.53 -22.15 -6.03
N HIS A 121 1.06 -22.33 -7.23
CA HIS A 121 0.29 -22.73 -8.40
C HIS A 121 1.04 -23.81 -9.17
N LEU A 122 0.29 -24.70 -9.79
CA LEU A 122 0.82 -25.65 -10.75
C LEU A 122 0.89 -24.99 -12.12
N VAL A 123 2.08 -24.96 -12.71
CA VAL A 123 2.31 -24.45 -14.06
C VAL A 123 2.63 -25.62 -14.98
N ARG A 124 2.01 -25.66 -16.15
CA ARG A 124 2.27 -26.70 -17.14
C ARG A 124 3.73 -26.63 -17.59
N THR A 125 4.47 -27.70 -17.35
CA THR A 125 5.81 -27.91 -17.89
C THR A 125 5.64 -28.21 -19.38
N ALA A 126 5.77 -27.22 -20.25
CA ALA A 126 6.05 -27.50 -21.65
C ALA A 126 7.34 -28.35 -21.68
N GLY A 127 7.36 -29.44 -22.45
CA GLY A 127 8.49 -30.37 -22.49
C GLY A 127 9.82 -29.63 -22.46
N GLN A 128 10.70 -30.04 -21.56
CA GLN A 128 12.02 -29.51 -21.29
C GLN A 128 12.64 -28.80 -22.52
N HIS A 129 12.58 -27.47 -22.55
CA HIS A 129 13.60 -26.68 -23.21
C HIS A 129 14.41 -26.00 -22.11
N PRO A 130 15.69 -26.39 -21.91
CA PRO A 130 16.54 -25.80 -20.91
C PRO A 130 16.88 -24.39 -21.38
N LEU A 131 16.09 -23.39 -20.97
CA LEU A 131 16.56 -22.02 -21.01
C LEU A 131 17.57 -21.88 -19.88
N GLN A 132 18.83 -22.11 -20.24
CA GLN A 132 20.00 -21.68 -19.48
C GLN A 132 19.84 -20.18 -19.21
N PHE A 133 19.70 -19.82 -17.94
CA PHE A 133 19.99 -18.46 -17.51
C PHE A 133 21.51 -18.37 -17.41
N GLN A 134 22.13 -17.80 -18.43
CA GLN A 134 23.47 -17.22 -18.31
C GLN A 134 23.32 -15.88 -17.57
N TRP A 135 24.18 -15.70 -16.56
CA TRP A 135 24.32 -14.48 -15.78
C TRP A 135 24.95 -13.36 -16.60
#